data_AF-A0A1X4HW64-F1
#
_entry.id   AF-A0A1X4HW64-F1
#
_cell.length_a   1.000
_cell.length_b   1.000
_cell.length_c   1.000
_cell.angle_alpha   90.00
_cell.angle_beta   90.00
_cell.angle_gamma   90.00
#
_symmetry.space_group_name_H-M   'P 1'
#
loop_
_entity.id
_entity.type
_entity.pdbx_description
1 polymer ?
#
loop_
_entity_poly.entity_id
_entity_poly.type
_entity_poly.pdbx_seq_one_letter_code
_entity_poly.pdbx_strand_id
1 'polypeptide(L)'
;MALGTVTAASYELRFDTGRVCLDLLATTHPVERLGSVEVLRAWITGSGLVPAGTALTHADASWPVAFRELRGWLAPLVRGRPAPGVPSYDRALARINELARAAPPVPRAVPGEDGVLVRRLDGP
;
A
#
# COMPACT_ATOMS: atom_id res chain seq x y z
N MET A 1 -9.05 31.20 -20.15
CA MET A 1 -9.61 30.19 -19.24
C MET A 1 -10.03 28.98 -20.06
N ALA A 2 -9.32 27.86 -19.91
CA ALA A 2 -9.75 26.48 -20.15
C ALA A 2 -8.51 25.57 -20.01
N LEU A 3 -8.18 25.17 -18.79
CA LEU A 3 -7.27 24.05 -18.56
C LEU A 3 -8.12 22.79 -18.67
N GLY A 4 -7.99 22.12 -19.82
CA GLY A 4 -8.64 20.86 -20.11
C GLY A 4 -8.27 19.81 -19.06
N THR A 5 -9.31 19.20 -18.52
CA THR A 5 -9.36 17.96 -17.75
C THR A 5 -8.59 16.83 -18.43
N VAL A 6 -7.28 16.77 -18.20
CA VAL A 6 -6.43 15.64 -18.60
C VAL A 6 -5.71 15.12 -17.37
N THR A 7 -6.38 14.31 -16.54
CA THR A 7 -5.71 13.41 -15.57
C THR A 7 -6.53 12.18 -15.14
N ALA A 8 -7.81 12.06 -15.48
CA ALA A 8 -8.61 10.90 -15.04
C ALA A 8 -8.34 9.63 -15.88
N ALA A 9 -8.19 9.77 -17.20
CA ALA A 9 -8.15 8.62 -18.13
C ALA A 9 -6.84 7.80 -18.11
N SER A 10 -5.74 8.33 -17.54
CA SER A 10 -4.43 7.66 -17.56
C SER A 10 -4.20 6.65 -16.43
N TYR A 11 -5.18 6.45 -15.54
CA TYR A 11 -5.09 5.52 -14.41
C TYR A 11 -6.00 4.28 -14.55
N GLU A 12 -6.98 4.30 -15.46
CA GLU A 12 -8.01 3.23 -15.55
C GLU A 12 -7.47 1.85 -15.97
N LEU A 13 -6.30 1.78 -16.59
CA LEU A 13 -5.69 0.53 -17.06
C LEU A 13 -4.47 0.08 -16.25
N ARG A 14 -4.17 0.75 -15.13
CA ARG A 14 -3.00 0.40 -14.31
C ARG A 14 -3.42 -0.49 -13.15
N PHE A 15 -2.67 -1.56 -12.96
CA PHE A 15 -2.66 -2.29 -11.71
C PHE A 15 -2.03 -1.38 -10.63
N ASP A 16 -2.86 -0.59 -9.95
CA ASP A 16 -2.42 0.48 -9.05
C ASP A 16 -1.54 0.01 -7.89
N THR A 17 -1.62 -1.27 -7.51
CA THR A 17 -0.78 -1.83 -6.44
C THR A 17 0.72 -1.78 -6.80
N GLY A 18 1.07 -1.79 -8.10
CA GLY A 18 2.46 -1.64 -8.54
C GLY A 18 3.05 -0.28 -8.14
N ARG A 19 2.26 0.80 -8.24
CA ARG A 19 2.68 2.14 -7.82
C ARG A 19 2.87 2.21 -6.32
N VAL A 20 1.94 1.69 -5.53
CA VAL A 20 2.04 1.71 -4.06
C VAL A 20 3.27 0.96 -3.56
N CYS A 21 3.64 -0.16 -4.21
CA CYS A 21 4.88 -0.88 -3.88
C CYS A 21 6.13 -0.03 -4.14
N LEU A 22 6.16 0.73 -5.24
CA LEU A 22 7.24 1.67 -5.55
C LEU A 22 7.28 2.85 -4.57
N ASP A 23 6.13 3.41 -4.22
CA ASP A 23 6.00 4.49 -3.25
C ASP A 23 6.48 4.03 -1.86
N LEU A 24 6.18 2.79 -1.47
CA LEU A 24 6.71 2.18 -0.24
C LEU A 24 8.22 2.08 -0.29
N LEU A 25 8.81 1.60 -1.39
CA LEU A 25 10.28 1.55 -1.55
C LEU A 25 10.93 2.93 -1.46
N ALA A 26 10.29 3.97 -2.01
CA ALA A 26 10.82 5.33 -1.98
C ALA A 26 10.89 5.95 -0.57
N THR A 27 10.21 5.37 0.43
CA THR A 27 10.24 5.87 1.82
C THR A 27 11.60 5.73 2.52
N THR A 28 12.60 5.07 1.90
CA THR A 28 13.98 5.02 2.42
C THR A 28 14.85 6.20 1.99
N HIS A 29 14.42 7.01 1.03
CA HIS A 29 15.27 8.04 0.42
C HIS A 29 14.71 9.46 0.66
N PRO A 30 15.55 10.44 1.05
CA PRO A 30 16.98 10.30 1.39
C PRO A 30 17.23 9.69 2.78
N VAL A 31 16.19 9.58 3.62
CA VAL A 31 16.22 9.01 4.97
C VAL A 31 14.99 8.14 5.20
N GLU A 32 14.95 7.36 6.28
CA GLU A 32 13.76 6.64 6.70
C GLU A 32 12.61 7.60 6.99
N ARG A 33 11.51 7.48 6.23
CA ARG A 33 10.31 8.31 6.38
C ARG A 33 9.21 7.65 7.20
N LEU A 34 9.15 6.33 7.32
CA LEU A 34 8.14 5.62 8.12
C LEU A 34 8.61 5.48 9.57
N GLY A 35 8.98 6.62 10.19
CA GLY A 35 9.63 6.71 11.50
C GLY A 35 8.72 6.39 12.70
N SER A 36 7.43 6.66 12.59
CA SER A 36 6.44 6.52 13.65
C SER A 36 5.10 5.98 13.13
N VAL A 37 4.21 5.62 14.05
CA VAL A 37 2.86 5.12 13.72
C VAL A 37 2.04 6.20 13.04
N GLU A 38 2.14 7.45 13.49
CA GLU A 38 1.41 8.61 12.95
C GLU A 38 1.79 8.86 11.49
N VAL A 39 3.09 8.82 11.18
CA VAL A 39 3.58 8.99 9.81
C VAL A 39 3.15 7.83 8.93
N LEU A 40 3.19 6.59 9.44
CA LEU A 40 2.72 5.43 8.70
C LEU A 40 1.21 5.52 8.40
N ARG A 41 0.38 5.91 9.37
CA ARG A 41 -1.07 6.12 9.15
C ARG A 41 -1.32 7.18 8.07
N ALA A 42 -0.59 8.28 8.12
CA ALA A 42 -0.68 9.33 7.10
C ALA A 42 -0.30 8.80 5.70
N TRP A 43 0.74 7.98 5.61
CA TRP A 43 1.17 7.36 4.36
C TRP A 43 0.15 6.33 3.82
N ILE A 44 -0.43 5.47 4.67
CA ILE A 44 -1.46 4.49 4.28
C ILE A 44 -2.68 5.20 3.69
N THR A 45 -3.15 6.26 4.34
CA THR A 45 -4.28 7.06 3.85
C THR A 45 -3.91 7.82 2.57
N GLY A 46 -2.74 8.47 2.55
CA GLY A 46 -2.29 9.28 1.41
C GLY A 46 -1.96 8.47 0.15
N SER A 47 -1.59 7.20 0.30
CA SER A 47 -1.34 6.26 -0.82
C SER A 47 -2.61 5.59 -1.35
N GLY A 48 -3.77 5.81 -0.71
CA GLY A 48 -5.04 5.22 -1.12
C GLY A 48 -5.18 3.72 -0.81
N LEU A 49 -4.33 3.17 0.08
CA LEU A 49 -4.43 1.77 0.53
C LEU A 49 -5.74 1.47 1.27
N VAL A 50 -6.33 2.48 1.88
CA VAL A 50 -7.63 2.42 2.55
C VAL A 50 -8.55 3.53 2.04
N PRO A 51 -9.87 3.36 2.10
CA PRO A 51 -10.81 4.43 1.78
C PRO A 51 -10.55 5.69 2.62
N ALA A 52 -10.82 6.87 2.05
CA ALA A 52 -10.69 8.14 2.76
C ALA A 52 -11.54 8.14 4.05
N GLY A 53 -10.96 8.63 5.15
CA GLY A 53 -11.61 8.64 6.46
C GLY A 53 -11.60 7.31 7.21
N THR A 54 -10.96 6.25 6.68
CA THR A 54 -10.78 4.98 7.42
C THR A 54 -9.93 5.22 8.67
N ALA A 55 -10.53 5.01 9.85
CA ALA A 55 -9.83 5.16 11.11
C ALA A 55 -8.91 3.97 11.36
N LEU A 56 -7.60 4.20 11.35
CA LEU A 56 -6.57 3.18 11.61
C LEU A 56 -6.33 2.96 13.11
N THR A 57 -7.40 2.82 13.89
CA THR A 57 -7.34 2.77 15.38
C THR A 57 -6.50 1.61 15.91
N HIS A 58 -6.43 0.49 15.17
CA HIS A 58 -5.68 -0.70 15.53
C HIS A 58 -4.17 -0.62 15.22
N ALA A 59 -3.71 0.43 14.55
CA ALA A 59 -2.30 0.56 14.23
C ALA A 59 -1.49 0.89 15.49
N ASP A 60 -0.46 0.10 15.76
CA ASP A 60 0.39 0.17 16.94
C ASP A 60 1.87 0.31 16.56
N ALA A 61 2.75 0.34 17.57
CA ALA A 61 4.19 0.54 17.41
C ALA A 61 4.89 -0.58 16.61
N SER A 62 4.27 -1.75 16.42
CA SER A 62 4.83 -2.83 15.60
C SER A 62 4.70 -2.57 14.11
N TRP A 63 3.71 -1.76 13.69
CA TRP A 63 3.40 -1.56 12.28
C TRP A 63 4.55 -0.93 11.48
N PRO A 64 5.23 0.16 11.93
CA PRO A 64 6.37 0.70 11.20
C PRO A 64 7.46 -0.34 10.93
N VAL A 65 7.73 -1.23 11.89
CA VAL A 65 8.71 -2.31 11.71
C VAL A 65 8.22 -3.30 10.65
N ALA A 66 6.97 -3.75 10.74
CA ALA A 66 6.38 -4.68 9.77
C ALA A 66 6.38 -4.11 8.33
N PHE A 67 6.08 -2.81 8.16
CA PHE A 67 6.13 -2.16 6.84
C PHE A 67 7.56 -2.03 6.30
N ARG A 68 8.55 -1.77 7.16
CA ARG A 68 9.97 -1.76 6.76
C ARG A 68 10.46 -3.15 6.37
N GLU A 69 10.02 -4.20 7.07
CA GLU A 69 10.29 -5.58 6.70
C GLU A 69 9.66 -5.94 5.35
N LEU A 70 8.36 -5.64 5.17
CA LEU A 70 7.66 -5.81 3.89
C LEU A 70 8.42 -5.12 2.75
N ARG A 71 8.86 -3.88 2.96
CA ARG A 71 9.66 -3.11 1.99
C ARG A 71 10.99 -3.82 1.66
N GLY A 72 11.64 -4.43 2.66
CA GLY A 72 12.84 -5.24 2.47
C GLY A 72 12.60 -6.47 1.58
N TRP A 73 11.45 -7.14 1.75
CA TRP A 73 11.05 -8.26 0.90
C TRP A 73 10.63 -7.83 -0.51
N LEU A 74 10.03 -6.65 -0.67
CA LEU A 74 9.65 -6.12 -1.99
C LEU A 74 10.85 -5.67 -2.83
N ALA A 75 11.89 -5.12 -2.19
CA ALA A 75 13.05 -4.55 -2.88
C ALA A 75 13.71 -5.47 -3.93
N PRO A 76 14.04 -6.74 -3.64
CA PRO A 76 14.60 -7.64 -4.64
C PRO A 76 13.60 -8.02 -5.75
N LEU A 77 12.30 -8.04 -5.46
CA LEU A 77 11.27 -8.41 -6.43
C LEU A 77 11.04 -7.31 -7.47
N VAL A 78 11.11 -6.05 -7.05
CA VAL A 78 10.86 -4.88 -7.91
C VAL A 78 12.08 -4.53 -8.78
N ARG A 79 13.30 -4.82 -8.34
CA ARG A 79 14.54 -4.53 -9.10
C ARG A 79 14.72 -5.40 -10.35
N GLY A 80 13.91 -6.45 -10.51
CA GLY A 80 13.92 -7.35 -11.66
C GLY A 80 14.12 -8.81 -11.27
N ARG A 81 13.70 -9.72 -12.15
CA ARG A 81 13.85 -11.16 -11.93
C ARG A 81 15.30 -11.57 -12.22
N PRO A 82 16.05 -12.08 -11.23
CA PRO A 82 17.38 -12.62 -11.48
C PRO A 82 17.31 -13.97 -12.21
N ALA A 83 18.47 -14.50 -12.61
CA ALA A 83 18.56 -15.89 -13.06
C ALA A 83 18.00 -16.84 -11.98
N PRO A 84 17.44 -18.00 -12.37
CA PRO A 84 16.95 -19.00 -11.41
C PRO A 84 17.99 -19.35 -10.35
N GLY A 85 17.55 -19.53 -9.10
CA GLY A 85 18.40 -19.98 -8.00
C GLY A 85 19.10 -18.87 -7.20
N VAL A 86 18.66 -17.61 -7.31
CA VAL A 86 19.12 -16.54 -6.40
C VAL A 86 18.38 -16.63 -5.06
N PRO A 87 19.04 -17.05 -3.96
CA PRO A 87 18.33 -17.40 -2.73
C PRO A 87 17.60 -16.23 -2.08
N SER A 88 18.07 -14.99 -2.27
CA SER A 88 17.41 -13.79 -1.73
C SER A 88 16.09 -13.48 -2.42
N TYR A 89 16.00 -13.70 -3.74
CA TYR A 89 14.77 -13.52 -4.49
C TYR A 89 13.73 -14.57 -4.10
N ASP A 90 14.14 -15.84 -4.05
CA ASP A 90 13.25 -16.96 -3.72
C ASP A 90 12.69 -16.83 -2.30
N ARG A 91 13.54 -16.45 -1.32
CA ARG A 91 13.09 -16.19 0.06
C ARG A 91 12.13 -15.02 0.15
N ALA A 92 12.43 -13.91 -0.54
CA ALA A 92 11.54 -12.75 -0.58
C ALA A 92 10.18 -13.08 -1.19
N LEU A 93 10.18 -13.80 -2.32
CA LEU A 93 8.95 -14.23 -2.98
C LEU A 93 8.12 -15.16 -2.08
N ALA A 94 8.76 -16.15 -1.43
CA ALA A 94 8.09 -17.04 -0.50
C ALA A 94 7.45 -16.27 0.67
N ARG A 95 8.16 -15.29 1.24
CA ARG A 95 7.66 -14.49 2.35
C ARG A 95 6.50 -13.59 1.95
N ILE A 96 6.55 -12.94 0.79
CA ILE A 96 5.43 -12.13 0.27
C ILE A 96 4.20 -13.00 0.02
N ASN A 97 4.37 -14.17 -0.60
CA ASN A 97 3.27 -15.11 -0.82
C ASN A 97 2.67 -15.59 0.50
N GLU A 98 3.48 -15.83 1.53
CA GLU A 98 3.01 -16.21 2.86
C GLU A 98 2.14 -15.11 3.49
N LEU A 99 2.62 -13.86 3.49
CA LEU A 99 1.89 -12.72 4.02
C LEU A 99 0.56 -12.48 3.27
N ALA A 100 0.57 -12.69 1.95
CA ALA A 100 -0.61 -12.52 1.10
C ALA A 100 -1.67 -13.63 1.26
N ARG A 101 -1.41 -14.69 2.04
CA ARG A 101 -2.42 -15.75 2.27
C ARG A 101 -3.59 -15.27 3.13
N ALA A 102 -3.36 -14.31 4.03
CA ALA A 102 -4.43 -13.75 4.83
C ALA A 102 -5.35 -12.92 3.92
N ALA A 103 -6.66 -13.16 4.00
CA ALA A 103 -7.63 -12.39 3.23
C ALA A 103 -7.61 -10.92 3.71
N PRO A 104 -7.46 -9.93 2.80
CA PRO A 104 -7.54 -8.53 3.18
C PRO A 104 -8.98 -8.15 3.58
N PRO A 105 -9.18 -7.11 4.41
CA PRO A 105 -10.51 -6.59 4.71
C PRO A 105 -11.30 -6.26 3.44
N VAL A 106 -12.57 -6.65 3.42
CA VAL A 106 -13.40 -6.57 2.21
C VAL A 106 -13.97 -5.16 2.04
N PRO A 107 -13.80 -4.51 0.87
CA PRO A 107 -14.46 -3.23 0.61
C PRO A 107 -15.99 -3.36 0.52
N ARG A 108 -16.72 -2.41 1.10
CA ARG A 108 -18.19 -2.30 1.05
C ARG A 108 -18.64 -0.91 0.66
N ALA A 109 -19.75 -0.81 -0.07
CA ALA A 109 -20.46 0.43 -0.30
C ALA A 109 -21.52 0.64 0.79
N VAL A 110 -21.46 1.76 1.50
CA VAL A 110 -22.41 2.11 2.58
C VAL A 110 -22.90 3.56 2.39
N PRO A 111 -24.14 3.89 2.79
CA PRO A 111 -24.61 5.28 2.75
C PRO A 111 -23.78 6.19 3.67
N GLY A 112 -23.39 7.36 3.16
CA GLY A 112 -22.79 8.46 3.90
C GLY A 112 -23.83 9.36 4.57
N GLU A 113 -23.37 10.39 5.27
CA GLU A 113 -24.24 11.34 6.01
C GLU A 113 -25.18 12.13 5.08
N ASP A 114 -24.76 12.33 3.83
CA ASP A 114 -25.51 12.98 2.76
C ASP A 114 -26.36 12.00 1.93
N GLY A 115 -26.37 10.72 2.30
CA GLY A 115 -27.07 9.64 1.57
C GLY A 115 -26.32 9.11 0.36
N VAL A 116 -25.14 9.65 0.00
CA VAL A 116 -24.31 9.15 -1.10
C VAL A 116 -23.54 7.91 -0.67
N LEU A 117 -23.36 6.93 -1.57
CA LEU A 117 -22.57 5.74 -1.25
C LEU A 117 -21.08 6.07 -1.12
N VAL A 118 -20.50 5.72 0.02
CA VAL A 118 -19.06 5.79 0.31
C VAL A 118 -18.47 4.39 0.44
N ARG A 119 -17.19 4.25 0.09
CA ARG A 119 -16.44 3.01 0.27
C ARG A 119 -15.94 2.90 1.71
N ARG A 120 -16.16 1.76 2.36
CA ARG A 120 -15.57 1.39 3.68
C ARG A 120 -14.95 0.00 3.63
N LEU A 121 -14.13 -0.34 4.62
CA LEU A 121 -13.64 -1.71 4.83
C LEU A 121 -14.55 -2.43 5.83
N ASP A 122 -14.76 -3.72 5.61
CA ASP A 122 -15.45 -4.61 6.52
C ASP A 122 -14.47 -5.23 7.51
N GLY A 123 -14.59 -4.87 8.79
CA GLY A 123 -13.65 -5.24 9.83
C GLY A 123 -12.33 -4.43 9.80
N PRO A 124 -11.49 -4.62 10.83
CA PRO A 124 -10.12 -4.07 10.88
C PRO A 124 -9.16 -4.80 9.96
#